data_AF-A0A547ESC5-F1
#
_entry.id   AF-A0A547ESC5-F1
#
_cell.length_a   1.000
_cell.length_b   1.000
_cell.length_c   1.000
_cell.angle_alpha   90.00
_cell.angle_beta   90.00
_cell.angle_gamma   90.00
#
_symmetry.space_group_name_H-M   'P 1'
#
loop_
_entity.id
_entity.type
_entity.pdbx_description
1 polymer ?
#
loop_
_entity_poly.entity_id
_entity_poly.type
_entity_poly.pdbx_seq_one_letter_code
_entity_poly.pdbx_strand_id
1 'polypeptide(L)'
;MMLEQHNLKISSIEGNIDNVYDMLITAYRFENARIYCEVGRLNKEYANINSYFLNLYRMLRFIYNNKELNVNNEYSGLLRSFLSKKLLVILAFHLCDRDNSYDDFIGYINEFSFLEHIDLVYLESLMLSKSIDNIGQDNIYKNILDLMFMNEVNLDDLISKLNPSRNGPVIILHETRTPELLECYKSILSVKLKGEQLDIDLLNNNFKSDFFFNSLFLAIIKRFDKKAFEGNRYIESILLHYKKYLTQETK
;
A
#
# COMPACT_ATOMS: atom_id res chain seq x y z
N MET A 1 -26.43 -15.65 -9.59
CA MET A 1 -25.76 -15.63 -10.90
C MET A 1 -24.59 -14.65 -10.97
N MET A 2 -24.72 -13.34 -10.69
CA MET A 2 -23.57 -12.41 -10.77
C MET A 2 -22.46 -12.72 -9.75
N LEU A 3 -22.79 -12.94 -8.47
CA LEU A 3 -21.81 -13.33 -7.44
C LEU A 3 -21.10 -14.66 -7.76
N GLU A 4 -21.84 -15.62 -8.30
CA GLU A 4 -21.31 -16.91 -8.73
C GLU A 4 -20.31 -16.76 -9.89
N GLN A 5 -20.67 -15.98 -10.91
CA GLN A 5 -19.78 -15.66 -12.03
C GLN A 5 -18.56 -14.85 -11.60
N HIS A 6 -18.74 -13.95 -10.62
CA HIS A 6 -17.64 -13.22 -9.99
C HIS A 6 -16.67 -14.19 -9.32
N ASN A 7 -17.18 -15.11 -8.50
CA ASN A 7 -16.36 -16.07 -7.76
C ASN A 7 -15.63 -17.04 -8.71
N LEU A 8 -16.31 -17.57 -9.73
CA LEU A 8 -15.68 -18.42 -10.76
C LEU A 8 -14.53 -17.71 -11.48
N LYS A 9 -14.67 -16.41 -11.77
CA LYS A 9 -13.60 -15.62 -12.41
C LYS A 9 -12.45 -15.31 -11.47
N ILE A 10 -12.68 -15.21 -10.16
CA ILE A 10 -11.60 -15.07 -9.16
C ILE A 10 -10.82 -16.38 -9.07
N SER A 11 -11.53 -17.51 -8.93
CA SER A 11 -10.89 -18.83 -8.86
C SER A 11 -10.06 -19.14 -10.10
N SER A 12 -10.46 -18.67 -11.28
CA SER A 12 -9.70 -18.90 -12.52
C SER A 12 -8.41 -18.10 -12.63
N ILE A 13 -8.24 -17.04 -11.83
CA ILE A 13 -7.02 -16.20 -11.83
C ILE A 13 -6.15 -16.38 -10.59
N GLU A 14 -6.53 -17.24 -9.65
CA GLU A 14 -5.87 -17.34 -8.34
C GLU A 14 -4.37 -17.60 -8.44
N GLY A 15 -3.94 -18.53 -9.30
CA GLY A 15 -2.52 -18.79 -9.54
C GLY A 15 -1.75 -17.64 -10.22
N ASN A 16 -2.45 -16.72 -10.90
CA ASN A 16 -1.82 -15.53 -11.50
C ASN A 16 -1.60 -14.42 -10.45
N ILE A 17 -2.46 -14.37 -9.43
CA ILE A 17 -2.43 -13.32 -8.40
C ILE A 17 -1.12 -13.33 -7.64
N ASP A 18 -0.64 -14.51 -7.23
CA ASP A 18 0.58 -14.61 -6.41
C ASP A 18 1.81 -14.07 -7.15
N ASN A 19 2.03 -14.49 -8.41
CA ASN A 19 3.18 -14.05 -9.21
C ASN A 19 3.19 -12.53 -9.42
N VAL A 20 2.03 -11.95 -9.71
CA VAL A 20 1.90 -10.50 -9.90
C VAL A 20 2.07 -9.77 -8.57
N TYR A 21 1.42 -10.23 -7.50
CA TYR A 21 1.55 -9.63 -6.18
C TYR A 21 3.00 -9.61 -5.71
N ASP A 22 3.71 -10.74 -5.81
CA ASP A 22 5.10 -10.88 -5.40
C ASP A 22 6.01 -9.92 -6.18
N MET A 23 5.76 -9.72 -7.47
CA MET A 23 6.43 -8.67 -8.24
C MET A 23 6.14 -7.27 -7.70
N LEU A 24 4.88 -6.93 -7.43
CA LEU A 24 4.50 -5.61 -6.91
C LEU A 24 5.20 -5.31 -5.58
N ILE A 25 5.24 -6.29 -4.67
CA ILE A 25 5.85 -6.09 -3.35
C ILE A 25 7.38 -6.17 -3.37
N THR A 26 8.00 -6.80 -4.37
CA THR A 26 9.47 -6.85 -4.49
C THR A 26 10.04 -5.72 -5.34
N ALA A 27 9.26 -5.15 -6.26
CA ALA A 27 9.72 -4.08 -7.14
C ALA A 27 10.22 -2.86 -6.35
N TYR A 28 11.43 -2.40 -6.66
CA TYR A 28 12.01 -1.21 -6.03
C TYR A 28 11.32 0.08 -6.49
N ARG A 29 10.75 0.09 -7.70
CA ARG A 29 10.03 1.24 -8.25
C ARG A 29 8.70 0.81 -8.84
N PHE A 30 7.68 1.64 -8.63
CA PHE A 30 6.34 1.42 -9.17
C PHE A 30 6.35 1.26 -10.71
N GLU A 31 7.14 2.07 -11.42
CA GLU A 31 7.22 2.01 -12.89
C GLU A 31 7.81 0.69 -13.38
N ASN A 32 8.81 0.16 -12.66
CA ASN A 32 9.39 -1.15 -13.00
C ASN A 32 8.35 -2.25 -12.87
N ALA A 33 7.54 -2.22 -11.80
CA ALA A 33 6.47 -3.18 -11.61
C ALA A 33 5.46 -3.12 -12.77
N ARG A 34 5.13 -1.91 -13.24
CA ARG A 34 4.27 -1.68 -14.41
C ARG A 34 4.84 -2.26 -15.69
N ILE A 35 6.11 -2.03 -15.98
CA ILE A 35 6.78 -2.60 -17.15
C ILE A 35 6.71 -4.13 -17.12
N TYR A 36 7.04 -4.76 -15.98
CA TYR A 36 7.00 -6.21 -15.86
C TYR A 36 5.60 -6.80 -16.06
N CYS A 37 4.56 -6.11 -15.58
CA CYS A 37 3.17 -6.54 -15.67
C CYS A 37 2.56 -6.27 -17.04
N GLU A 38 2.84 -5.13 -17.68
CA GLU A 38 2.12 -4.72 -18.90
C GLU A 38 2.81 -5.18 -20.18
N VAL A 39 4.13 -5.26 -20.20
CA VAL A 39 4.90 -5.62 -21.41
C VAL A 39 5.98 -6.67 -21.17
N GLY A 40 6.27 -6.98 -19.90
CA GLY A 40 7.34 -7.88 -19.51
C GLY A 40 6.90 -9.31 -19.20
N ARG A 41 7.71 -9.98 -18.37
CA ARG A 41 7.60 -11.42 -18.07
C ARG A 41 6.30 -11.86 -17.41
N LEU A 42 5.53 -10.94 -16.82
CA LEU A 42 4.25 -11.22 -16.17
C LEU A 42 3.05 -10.78 -16.99
N ASN A 43 3.25 -10.38 -18.25
CA ASN A 43 2.18 -9.89 -19.12
C ASN A 43 1.00 -10.87 -19.23
N LYS A 44 1.28 -12.18 -19.32
CA LYS A 44 0.23 -13.19 -19.46
C LYS A 44 -0.63 -13.30 -18.20
N GLU A 45 0.01 -13.43 -17.04
CA GLU A 45 -0.64 -13.49 -15.73
C GLU A 45 -1.45 -12.21 -15.46
N TYR A 46 -0.84 -11.05 -15.74
CA TYR A 46 -1.47 -9.75 -15.55
C TYR A 46 -2.63 -9.52 -16.53
N ALA A 47 -2.54 -9.97 -17.78
CA ALA A 47 -3.64 -9.85 -18.76
C ALA A 47 -4.89 -10.64 -18.33
N ASN A 48 -4.71 -11.79 -17.69
CA ASN A 48 -5.82 -12.56 -17.11
C ASN A 48 -6.48 -11.80 -15.96
N ILE A 49 -5.68 -11.21 -15.06
CA ILE A 49 -6.17 -10.38 -13.97
C ILE A 49 -6.87 -9.11 -14.50
N ASN A 50 -6.31 -8.47 -15.53
CA ASN A 50 -6.92 -7.32 -16.17
C ASN A 50 -8.29 -7.66 -16.80
N SER A 51 -8.40 -8.83 -17.43
CA SER A 51 -9.68 -9.33 -17.94
C SER A 51 -10.72 -9.49 -16.83
N TYR A 52 -10.29 -9.91 -15.64
CA TYR A 52 -11.15 -9.90 -14.45
C TYR A 52 -11.51 -8.47 -14.03
N PHE A 53 -10.56 -7.52 -13.97
CA PHE A 53 -10.84 -6.12 -13.61
C PHE A 53 -11.82 -5.43 -14.54
N LEU A 54 -11.78 -5.70 -15.84
CA LEU A 54 -12.79 -5.23 -16.79
C LEU A 54 -14.20 -5.74 -16.46
N ASN A 55 -14.31 -6.98 -15.97
CA ASN A 55 -15.58 -7.53 -15.51
C ASN A 55 -16.01 -6.90 -14.18
N LEU A 56 -15.08 -6.71 -13.25
CA LEU A 56 -15.34 -6.02 -11.99
C LEU A 56 -15.88 -4.61 -12.26
N TYR A 57 -15.21 -3.83 -13.11
CA TYR A 57 -15.68 -2.51 -13.56
C TYR A 57 -17.13 -2.55 -14.05
N ARG A 58 -17.48 -3.52 -14.91
CA ARG A 58 -18.86 -3.67 -15.43
C ARG A 58 -19.87 -4.00 -14.33
N MET A 59 -19.50 -4.84 -13.37
CA MET A 59 -20.36 -5.16 -12.22
C MET A 59 -20.55 -3.93 -11.33
N LEU A 60 -19.48 -3.19 -11.04
CA LEU A 60 -19.56 -1.96 -10.24
C LEU A 60 -20.37 -0.88 -10.93
N ARG A 61 -20.20 -0.70 -12.25
CA ARG A 61 -21.04 0.21 -13.05
C ARG A 61 -22.51 -0.19 -13.01
N PHE A 62 -22.81 -1.48 -13.10
CA PHE A 62 -24.18 -1.97 -12.99
C PHE A 62 -24.77 -1.63 -11.61
N ILE A 63 -24.02 -1.86 -10.54
CA ILE A 63 -24.43 -1.51 -9.17
C ILE A 63 -24.66 0.00 -9.04
N TYR A 64 -23.74 0.82 -9.56
CA TYR A 64 -23.85 2.27 -9.55
C TYR A 64 -25.08 2.78 -10.30
N ASN A 65 -25.46 2.13 -11.40
CA ASN A 65 -26.65 2.51 -12.16
C ASN A 65 -27.96 2.02 -11.52
N ASN A 66 -27.89 1.08 -10.57
CA ASN A 66 -29.03 0.47 -9.87
C ASN A 66 -28.80 0.53 -8.35
N LYS A 67 -28.41 1.72 -7.83
CA LYS A 67 -28.01 1.93 -6.43
C LYS A 67 -29.09 1.57 -5.43
N GLU A 68 -30.35 1.63 -5.84
CA GLU A 68 -31.50 1.18 -5.05
C GLU A 68 -31.41 -0.30 -4.64
N LEU A 69 -30.64 -1.11 -5.38
CA LEU A 69 -30.37 -2.52 -5.06
C LEU A 69 -29.12 -2.70 -4.16
N ASN A 70 -28.33 -1.66 -3.94
CA ASN A 70 -27.11 -1.66 -3.13
C ASN A 70 -27.25 -0.75 -1.91
N VAL A 71 -28.33 -0.95 -1.16
CA VAL A 71 -28.60 -0.22 0.07
C VAL A 71 -27.42 -0.41 1.04
N ASN A 72 -26.90 0.69 1.59
CA ASN A 72 -25.77 0.70 2.52
C ASN A 72 -24.52 -0.04 2.02
N ASN A 73 -24.30 -0.09 0.71
CA ASN A 73 -23.18 -0.82 0.10
C ASN A 73 -23.15 -2.33 0.39
N GLU A 74 -24.26 -2.95 0.80
CA GLU A 74 -24.29 -4.38 1.17
C GLU A 74 -23.87 -5.30 0.02
N TYR A 75 -24.37 -5.05 -1.20
CA TYR A 75 -24.05 -5.88 -2.36
C TYR A 75 -22.60 -5.70 -2.82
N SER A 76 -22.13 -4.44 -2.87
CA SER A 76 -20.72 -4.15 -3.13
C SER A 76 -19.79 -4.70 -2.04
N GLY A 77 -20.24 -4.69 -0.79
CA GLY A 77 -19.51 -5.27 0.34
C GLY A 77 -19.38 -6.79 0.22
N LEU A 78 -20.44 -7.47 -0.24
CA LEU A 78 -20.38 -8.89 -0.59
C LEU A 78 -19.41 -9.17 -1.74
N LEU A 79 -19.41 -8.38 -2.81
CA LEU A 79 -18.42 -8.54 -3.88
C LEU A 79 -16.98 -8.35 -3.36
N ARG A 80 -16.76 -7.30 -2.56
CA ARG A 80 -15.47 -7.00 -1.97
C ARG A 80 -14.97 -8.14 -1.07
N SER A 81 -15.85 -8.84 -0.35
CA SER A 81 -15.44 -9.91 0.57
C SER A 81 -14.87 -11.15 -0.13
N PHE A 82 -15.14 -11.33 -1.44
CA PHE A 82 -14.49 -12.37 -2.24
C PHE A 82 -13.07 -11.99 -2.68
N LEU A 83 -12.65 -10.73 -2.52
CA LEU A 83 -11.33 -10.28 -2.94
C LEU A 83 -10.30 -10.55 -1.87
N SER A 84 -9.25 -11.28 -2.21
CA SER A 84 -8.08 -11.41 -1.35
C SER A 84 -7.37 -10.06 -1.20
N LYS A 85 -6.68 -9.86 -0.06
CA LYS A 85 -5.86 -8.67 0.15
C LYS A 85 -4.84 -8.45 -0.98
N LYS A 86 -4.26 -9.54 -1.52
CA LYS A 86 -3.35 -9.49 -2.66
C LYS A 86 -4.03 -8.91 -3.89
N LEU A 87 -5.23 -9.39 -4.22
CA LEU A 87 -5.99 -8.90 -5.37
C LEU A 87 -6.41 -7.43 -5.20
N LEU A 88 -6.73 -6.99 -3.98
CA LEU A 88 -6.99 -5.58 -3.68
C LEU A 88 -5.76 -4.70 -3.94
N VAL A 89 -4.56 -5.16 -3.56
CA VAL A 89 -3.31 -4.45 -3.86
C VAL A 89 -3.07 -4.38 -5.37
N ILE A 90 -3.28 -5.47 -6.11
CA ILE A 90 -3.13 -5.49 -7.57
C ILE A 90 -4.17 -4.57 -8.26
N LEU A 91 -5.41 -4.54 -7.74
CA LEU A 91 -6.46 -3.65 -8.22
C LEU A 91 -6.08 -2.18 -8.00
N ALA A 92 -5.62 -1.84 -6.79
CA ALA A 92 -5.17 -0.49 -6.47
C ALA A 92 -4.00 -0.07 -7.39
N PHE A 93 -3.00 -0.95 -7.55
CA PHE A 93 -1.91 -0.78 -8.50
C PHE A 93 -2.40 -0.54 -9.94
N HIS A 94 -3.37 -1.35 -10.41
CA HIS A 94 -3.90 -1.27 -11.76
C HIS A 94 -4.53 0.10 -12.08
N LEU A 95 -5.08 0.79 -11.08
CA LEU A 95 -5.79 2.06 -11.22
C LEU A 95 -4.94 3.29 -10.88
N CYS A 96 -3.79 3.11 -10.25
CA CYS A 96 -2.79 4.17 -10.06
C CYS A 96 -2.21 4.61 -11.41
N ASP A 97 -1.83 5.89 -11.53
CA ASP A 97 -1.21 6.51 -12.72
C ASP A 97 -1.85 6.13 -14.05
N ARG A 98 -3.19 6.08 -14.06
CA ARG A 98 -4.00 5.88 -15.27
C ARG A 98 -4.50 7.20 -15.81
N ASP A 99 -4.76 7.22 -17.11
CA ASP A 99 -5.47 8.32 -17.74
C ASP A 99 -6.94 8.39 -17.27
N ASN A 100 -7.62 9.44 -17.71
CA ASN A 100 -8.99 9.75 -17.31
C ASN A 100 -10.01 8.70 -17.78
N SER A 101 -9.64 7.74 -18.64
CA SER A 101 -10.57 6.66 -19.05
C SER A 101 -10.91 5.71 -17.88
N TYR A 102 -10.11 5.74 -16.81
CA TYR A 102 -10.32 4.95 -15.60
C TYR A 102 -11.08 5.69 -14.50
N ASP A 103 -11.44 6.96 -14.68
CA ASP A 103 -12.02 7.80 -13.63
C ASP A 103 -13.33 7.23 -13.10
N ASP A 104 -14.19 6.69 -13.97
CA ASP A 104 -15.43 6.00 -13.54
C ASP A 104 -15.11 4.80 -12.65
N PHE A 105 -14.11 3.99 -13.02
CA PHE A 105 -13.75 2.80 -12.24
C PHE A 105 -13.25 3.22 -10.86
N ILE A 106 -12.38 4.24 -10.79
CA ILE A 106 -11.89 4.78 -9.52
C ILE A 106 -13.02 5.39 -8.71
N GLY A 107 -13.94 6.11 -9.35
CA GLY A 107 -15.15 6.62 -8.72
C GLY A 107 -15.96 5.52 -8.05
N TYR A 108 -16.12 4.38 -8.70
CA TYR A 108 -16.80 3.21 -8.09
C TYR A 108 -16.00 2.60 -6.94
N ILE A 109 -14.66 2.51 -7.06
CA ILE A 109 -13.81 2.04 -5.95
C ILE A 109 -13.94 2.94 -4.72
N ASN A 110 -13.97 4.26 -4.94
CA ASN A 110 -14.15 5.27 -3.90
C ASN A 110 -15.55 5.18 -3.27
N GLU A 111 -16.61 5.15 -4.09
CA GLU A 111 -17.99 5.15 -3.60
C GLU A 111 -18.36 3.88 -2.82
N PHE A 112 -17.85 2.73 -3.26
CA PHE A 112 -18.17 1.43 -2.68
C PHE A 112 -17.14 0.93 -1.65
N SER A 113 -16.23 1.81 -1.22
CA SER A 113 -15.24 1.53 -0.17
C SER A 113 -14.45 0.24 -0.43
N PHE A 114 -14.06 0.03 -1.69
CA PHE A 114 -13.58 -1.28 -2.14
C PHE A 114 -12.22 -1.67 -1.56
N LEU A 115 -11.47 -0.71 -1.05
CA LEU A 115 -10.15 -0.89 -0.44
C LEU A 115 -10.21 -0.95 1.10
N GLU A 116 -11.40 -1.09 1.72
CA GLU A 116 -11.56 -1.19 3.19
C GLU A 116 -10.55 -2.15 3.84
N HIS A 117 -10.36 -3.34 3.26
CA HIS A 117 -9.53 -4.40 3.84
C HIS A 117 -8.07 -4.41 3.35
N ILE A 118 -7.63 -3.40 2.60
CA ILE A 118 -6.23 -3.30 2.19
C ILE A 118 -5.34 -3.05 3.42
N ASP A 119 -4.19 -3.73 3.48
CA ASP A 119 -3.28 -3.63 4.63
C ASP A 119 -2.29 -2.48 4.42
N LEU A 120 -2.76 -1.24 4.69
CA LEU A 120 -1.95 -0.05 4.48
C LEU A 120 -0.70 -0.01 5.36
N VAL A 121 -0.75 -0.58 6.56
CA VAL A 121 0.41 -0.64 7.48
C VAL A 121 1.47 -1.59 6.93
N TYR A 122 1.06 -2.71 6.33
CA TYR A 122 1.97 -3.62 5.63
C TYR A 122 2.64 -2.95 4.42
N LEU A 123 1.86 -2.20 3.63
CA LEU A 123 2.40 -1.47 2.48
C LEU A 123 3.36 -0.35 2.89
N GLU A 124 3.05 0.37 3.96
CA GLU A 124 3.95 1.37 4.56
C GLU A 124 5.23 0.71 5.08
N SER A 125 5.13 -0.40 5.83
CA SER A 125 6.31 -1.09 6.36
C SER A 125 7.21 -1.63 5.25
N LEU A 126 6.63 -2.07 4.14
CA LEU A 126 7.35 -2.52 2.94
C LEU A 126 8.10 -1.37 2.25
N MET A 127 7.47 -0.19 2.15
CA MET A 127 8.15 0.99 1.65
C MET A 127 9.34 1.31 2.54
N LEU A 128 9.13 1.40 3.86
CA LEU A 128 10.18 1.75 4.81
C LEU A 128 11.31 0.70 4.85
N SER A 129 11.03 -0.59 4.77
CA SER A 129 12.06 -1.64 4.79
C SER A 129 12.99 -1.60 3.59
N LYS A 130 12.50 -1.12 2.44
CA LYS A 130 13.31 -0.91 1.23
C LYS A 130 14.12 0.39 1.26
N SER A 131 13.70 1.37 2.05
CA SER A 131 14.46 2.62 2.27
C SER A 131 15.49 2.48 3.40
N ILE A 132 15.19 1.65 4.38
CA ILE A 132 16.01 1.44 5.58
C ILE A 132 16.63 0.06 5.45
N ASP A 133 17.65 -0.02 4.59
CA ASP A 133 18.47 -1.22 4.43
C ASP A 133 18.82 -1.76 5.84
N ASN A 134 18.51 -3.04 6.09
CA ASN A 134 18.75 -3.80 7.35
C ASN A 134 17.68 -3.82 8.45
N ILE A 135 16.54 -3.16 8.33
CA ILE A 135 15.41 -3.45 9.24
C ILE A 135 14.40 -4.33 8.50
N GLY A 136 14.29 -5.58 8.96
CA GLY A 136 13.30 -6.52 8.42
C GLY A 136 11.89 -5.93 8.48
N GLN A 137 11.12 -6.11 7.40
CA GLN A 137 9.77 -5.57 7.25
C GLN A 137 8.87 -5.91 8.45
N ASP A 138 8.94 -7.15 8.96
CA ASP A 138 8.14 -7.60 10.10
C ASP A 138 8.41 -6.77 11.37
N ASN A 139 9.67 -6.36 11.58
CA ASN A 139 10.02 -5.49 12.70
C ASN A 139 9.44 -4.10 12.50
N ILE A 140 9.52 -3.53 11.28
CA ILE A 140 8.92 -2.22 10.99
C ILE A 140 7.40 -2.27 11.16
N TYR A 141 6.75 -3.30 10.60
CA TYR A 141 5.32 -3.51 10.70
C TYR A 141 4.87 -3.55 12.17
N LYS A 142 5.54 -4.37 12.98
CA LYS A 142 5.26 -4.46 14.42
C LYS A 142 5.48 -3.12 15.12
N ASN A 143 6.60 -2.44 14.84
CA ASN A 143 6.89 -1.14 15.43
C ASN A 143 5.79 -0.13 15.14
N ILE A 144 5.31 -0.03 13.88
CA ILE A 144 4.22 0.89 13.51
C ILE A 144 2.93 0.55 14.25
N LEU A 145 2.59 -0.74 14.37
CA LEU A 145 1.41 -1.18 15.11
C LEU A 145 1.49 -0.85 16.61
N ASP A 146 2.66 -1.05 17.20
CA ASP A 146 2.89 -0.86 18.63
C ASP A 146 3.03 0.63 19.00
N LEU A 147 3.24 1.54 18.03
CA LEU A 147 3.40 2.99 18.28
C LEU A 147 2.26 3.57 19.12
N MET A 148 1.03 3.10 18.94
CA MET A 148 -0.13 3.60 19.68
C MET A 148 -0.07 3.30 21.19
N PHE A 149 0.86 2.44 21.62
CA PHE A 149 1.11 2.07 23.01
C PHE A 149 2.48 2.52 23.52
N MET A 150 3.26 3.23 22.70
CA MET A 150 4.60 3.70 23.06
C MET A 150 4.55 5.11 23.70
N ASN A 151 5.65 5.47 24.36
CA ASN A 151 6.00 6.84 24.72
C ASN A 151 7.42 7.13 24.21
N GLU A 152 7.91 8.37 24.37
CA GLU A 152 9.23 8.76 23.88
C GLU A 152 10.38 7.91 24.47
N VAL A 153 10.31 7.52 25.75
CA VAL A 153 11.32 6.67 26.42
C VAL A 153 11.34 5.27 25.81
N ASN A 154 10.18 4.66 25.58
CA ASN A 154 10.05 3.36 24.94
C ASN A 154 10.54 3.38 23.48
N LEU A 155 10.31 4.49 22.78
CA LEU A 155 10.80 4.70 21.42
C LEU A 155 12.34 4.80 21.39
N ASP A 156 12.94 5.56 22.31
CA ASP A 156 14.39 5.64 22.44
C ASP A 156 15.04 4.28 22.75
N ASP A 157 14.43 3.50 23.65
CA ASP A 157 14.87 2.12 23.94
C ASP A 157 14.80 1.22 22.71
N LEU A 158 13.68 1.25 21.97
CA LEU A 158 13.50 0.52 20.72
C LEU A 158 14.60 0.86 19.71
N ILE A 159 14.82 2.15 19.46
CA ILE A 159 15.84 2.62 18.51
C ILE A 159 17.24 2.19 18.97
N SER A 160 17.52 2.24 20.28
CA SER A 160 18.81 1.80 20.81
C SER A 160 19.08 0.31 20.60
N LYS A 161 18.04 -0.55 20.66
CA LYS A 161 18.13 -2.00 20.36
C LYS A 161 18.35 -2.27 18.87
N LEU A 162 17.86 -1.37 18.01
CA LEU A 162 18.10 -1.38 16.57
C LEU A 162 19.48 -0.81 16.18
N ASN A 163 20.31 -0.36 17.13
CA ASN A 163 21.68 0.10 16.89
C ASN A 163 22.68 -1.06 17.05
N PRO A 164 23.50 -1.42 16.03
CA PRO A 164 24.33 -2.62 16.08
C PRO A 164 25.56 -2.43 16.98
N SER A 165 25.88 -1.19 17.35
CA SER A 165 27.02 -0.89 18.22
C SER A 165 26.81 -1.24 19.69
N ARG A 166 25.59 -1.65 20.10
CA ARG A 166 25.26 -1.97 21.51
C ARG A 166 25.16 -3.45 21.86
N ASN A 167 25.16 -4.36 20.90
CA ASN A 167 25.15 -5.81 21.16
C ASN A 167 26.29 -6.50 20.41
N GLY A 168 27.01 -7.39 21.09
CA GLY A 168 28.16 -8.15 20.58
C GLY A 168 27.89 -8.98 19.30
N PRO A 169 28.88 -9.75 18.83
CA PRO A 169 29.00 -10.15 17.43
C PRO A 169 27.80 -11.01 16.99
N VAL A 170 26.92 -10.40 16.21
CA VAL A 170 25.94 -11.11 15.41
C VAL A 170 26.52 -11.18 14.00
N ILE A 171 27.04 -12.34 13.64
CA ILE A 171 27.36 -12.67 12.25
C ILE A 171 26.01 -12.83 11.54
N ILE A 172 25.52 -11.74 10.97
CA ILE A 172 24.55 -11.77 9.88
C ILE A 172 25.19 -10.96 8.76
N LEU A 173 25.25 -11.59 7.59
CA LEU A 173 25.85 -11.17 6.33
C LEU A 173 25.96 -9.65 6.17
N HIS A 174 27.19 -9.18 5.96
CA HIS A 174 27.60 -7.85 5.51
C HIS A 174 26.51 -6.75 5.52
N GLU A 175 26.41 -5.95 6.58
CA GLU A 175 25.83 -4.61 6.44
C GLU A 175 26.13 -3.72 7.66
N THR A 176 26.93 -2.67 7.43
CA THR A 176 27.19 -1.62 8.41
C THR A 176 26.01 -0.65 8.43
N ARG A 177 25.28 -0.56 9.55
CA ARG A 177 24.22 0.45 9.72
C ARG A 177 24.85 1.84 9.81
N THR A 178 24.46 2.77 8.95
CA THR A 178 24.86 4.17 9.13
C THR A 178 23.97 4.79 10.22
N PRO A 179 24.53 5.53 11.19
CA PRO A 179 23.75 6.24 12.20
C PRO A 179 22.64 7.13 11.59
N GLU A 180 22.87 7.65 10.39
CA GLU A 180 21.94 8.52 9.65
C GLU A 180 20.58 7.85 9.34
N LEU A 181 20.56 6.60 8.87
CA LEU A 181 19.30 5.91 8.51
C LEU A 181 18.45 5.56 9.73
N LEU A 182 19.10 5.23 10.85
CA LEU A 182 18.40 4.94 12.10
C LEU A 182 17.78 6.20 12.70
N GLU A 183 18.48 7.34 12.61
CA GLU A 183 17.92 8.64 13.00
C GLU A 183 16.76 9.06 12.08
N CYS A 184 16.79 8.73 10.79
CA CYS A 184 15.65 8.94 9.90
C CYS A 184 14.44 8.10 10.30
N TYR A 185 14.66 6.82 10.59
CA TYR A 185 13.58 5.94 11.05
C TYR A 185 13.00 6.39 12.40
N LYS A 186 13.87 6.77 13.34
CA LYS A 186 13.48 7.40 14.61
C LYS A 186 12.61 8.62 14.35
N SER A 187 13.02 9.51 13.45
CA SER A 187 12.27 10.72 13.11
C SER A 187 10.86 10.39 12.59
N ILE A 188 10.72 9.39 11.71
CA ILE A 188 9.43 8.92 11.22
C ILE A 188 8.54 8.44 12.38
N LEU A 189 9.07 7.57 13.24
CA LEU A 189 8.32 7.01 14.36
C LEU A 189 7.94 8.10 15.38
N SER A 190 8.84 9.04 15.67
CA SER A 190 8.58 10.16 16.58
C SER A 190 7.46 11.07 16.09
N VAL A 191 7.46 11.42 14.80
CA VAL A 191 6.40 12.22 14.18
C VAL A 191 5.05 11.50 14.26
N LYS A 192 5.04 10.19 13.96
CA LYS A 192 3.84 9.36 14.07
C LYS A 192 3.33 9.26 15.50
N LEU A 193 4.23 9.08 16.48
CA LEU A 193 3.90 9.03 17.90
C LEU A 193 3.23 10.34 18.37
N LYS A 194 3.67 11.48 17.83
CA LYS A 194 3.12 12.81 18.13
C LYS A 194 1.84 13.13 17.35
N GLY A 195 1.46 12.31 16.37
CA GLY A 195 0.33 12.61 15.48
C GLY A 195 0.61 13.80 14.56
N GLU A 196 1.86 13.98 14.16
CA GLU A 196 2.32 15.11 13.35
C GLU A 196 2.50 14.72 11.87
N GLN A 197 2.65 15.71 10.99
CA GLN A 197 2.85 15.45 9.56
C GLN A 197 4.33 15.20 9.27
N LEU A 198 4.62 14.20 8.43
CA LEU A 198 5.98 13.93 7.96
C LEU A 198 6.46 15.04 7.04
N ASP A 199 7.69 15.50 7.26
CA ASP A 199 8.39 16.35 6.30
C ASP A 199 9.05 15.48 5.23
N ILE A 200 8.30 15.23 4.15
CA ILE A 200 8.70 14.29 3.11
C ILE A 200 9.92 14.81 2.34
N ASP A 201 10.05 16.12 2.14
CA ASP A 201 11.21 16.71 1.47
C ASP A 201 12.49 16.50 2.31
N LEU A 202 12.40 16.71 3.62
CA LEU A 202 13.49 16.40 4.55
C LEU A 202 13.85 14.90 4.54
N LEU A 203 12.84 14.02 4.56
CA LEU A 203 13.07 12.57 4.51
C LEU A 203 13.78 12.17 3.22
N ASN A 204 13.34 12.64 2.05
CA ASN A 204 13.99 12.32 0.78
C ASN A 204 15.46 12.77 0.74
N ASN A 205 15.74 13.97 1.25
CA ASN A 205 17.12 14.46 1.36
C ASN A 205 17.96 13.57 2.27
N ASN A 206 17.41 13.14 3.41
CA ASN A 206 18.13 12.32 4.37
C ASN A 206 18.33 10.87 3.89
N PHE A 207 17.35 10.30 3.19
CA PHE A 207 17.47 8.98 2.56
C PHE A 207 18.25 9.01 1.24
N LYS A 208 18.60 10.20 0.72
CA LYS A 208 19.23 10.42 -0.60
C LYS A 208 18.53 9.62 -1.70
N SER A 209 17.21 9.54 -1.63
CA SER A 209 16.45 8.58 -2.40
C SER A 209 15.11 9.17 -2.81
N ASP A 210 14.86 9.24 -4.12
CA ASP A 210 13.55 9.55 -4.71
C ASP A 210 12.54 8.41 -4.48
N PHE A 211 12.95 7.35 -3.78
CA PHE A 211 12.20 6.12 -3.60
C PHE A 211 10.86 6.30 -2.90
N PHE A 212 10.72 7.25 -1.95
CA PHE A 212 9.42 7.51 -1.32
C PHE A 212 8.38 7.85 -2.41
N PHE A 213 8.72 8.73 -3.35
CA PHE A 213 7.79 9.18 -4.40
C PHE A 213 7.35 8.07 -5.36
N ASN A 214 8.14 7.00 -5.53
CA ASN A 214 7.85 5.93 -6.48
C ASN A 214 7.39 4.62 -5.82
N SER A 215 6.96 4.69 -4.55
CA SER A 215 6.47 3.52 -3.83
C SER A 215 5.00 3.22 -4.15
N LEU A 216 4.66 1.92 -4.17
CA LEU A 216 3.27 1.47 -4.36
C LEU A 216 2.33 2.04 -3.29
N PHE A 217 2.80 2.10 -2.04
CA PHE A 217 2.03 2.65 -0.93
C PHE A 217 1.62 4.10 -1.20
N LEU A 218 2.58 4.95 -1.57
CA LEU A 218 2.31 6.37 -1.81
C LEU A 218 1.49 6.60 -3.07
N ALA A 219 1.68 5.80 -4.11
CA ALA A 219 0.82 5.82 -5.31
C ALA A 219 -0.65 5.52 -4.95
N ILE A 220 -0.90 4.49 -4.11
CA ILE A 220 -2.25 4.10 -3.69
C ILE A 220 -2.92 5.21 -2.88
N ILE A 221 -2.27 5.72 -1.82
CA ILE A 221 -2.92 6.72 -0.95
C ILE A 221 -3.08 8.09 -1.64
N LYS A 222 -2.35 8.35 -2.72
CA LYS A 222 -2.51 9.54 -3.57
C LYS A 222 -3.64 9.37 -4.60
N ARG A 223 -3.85 8.17 -5.14
CA ARG A 223 -4.82 7.95 -6.22
C ARG A 223 -6.27 7.95 -5.76
N PHE A 224 -6.53 7.42 -4.57
CA PHE A 224 -7.90 7.15 -4.11
C PHE A 224 -8.35 8.14 -3.05
N ASP A 225 -9.65 8.45 -3.06
CA ASP A 225 -10.25 9.23 -1.97
C ASP A 225 -10.26 8.42 -0.69
N LYS A 226 -10.30 9.10 0.45
CA LYS A 226 -10.50 8.49 1.77
C LYS A 226 -11.69 7.51 1.80
N LYS A 227 -12.75 7.79 1.02
CA LYS A 227 -13.95 6.93 0.92
C LYS A 227 -13.64 5.51 0.44
N ALA A 228 -12.65 5.33 -0.43
CA ALA A 228 -12.24 4.00 -0.89
C ALA A 228 -11.81 3.08 0.27
N PHE A 229 -11.35 3.67 1.36
CA PHE A 229 -10.83 2.99 2.54
C PHE A 229 -11.78 3.12 3.75
N GLU A 230 -13.03 3.53 3.57
CA GLU A 230 -13.99 3.61 4.67
C GLU A 230 -14.11 2.24 5.38
N GLY A 231 -14.04 2.25 6.72
CA GLY A 231 -13.91 1.05 7.55
C GLY A 231 -12.47 0.60 7.85
N ASN A 232 -11.46 1.13 7.13
CA ASN A 232 -10.06 0.87 7.43
C ASN A 232 -9.61 1.67 8.66
N ARG A 233 -9.17 0.97 9.73
CA ARG A 233 -8.80 1.62 11.00
C ARG A 233 -7.57 2.53 10.94
N TYR A 234 -6.76 2.46 9.89
CA TYR A 234 -5.48 3.19 9.80
C TYR A 234 -5.51 4.38 8.85
N ILE A 235 -6.53 4.51 8.01
CA ILE A 235 -6.53 5.51 6.93
C ILE A 235 -6.41 6.95 7.46
N GLU A 236 -7.11 7.29 8.54
CA GLU A 236 -7.07 8.65 9.12
C GLU A 236 -5.65 9.04 9.54
N SER A 237 -4.98 8.13 10.24
CA SER A 237 -3.62 8.33 10.73
C SER A 237 -2.64 8.41 9.56
N ILE A 238 -2.79 7.56 8.55
CA ILE A 238 -1.95 7.59 7.35
C ILE A 238 -2.11 8.91 6.59
N LEU A 239 -3.35 9.32 6.30
CA LEU A 239 -3.61 10.57 5.57
C LEU A 239 -3.10 11.79 6.35
N LEU A 240 -3.17 11.76 7.68
CA LEU A 240 -2.56 12.79 8.54
C LEU A 240 -1.04 12.82 8.34
N HIS A 241 -0.36 11.70 8.53
CA HIS A 241 1.10 11.64 8.47
C HIS A 241 1.66 12.02 7.10
N TYR A 242 0.99 11.63 6.01
CA TYR A 242 1.45 11.87 4.64
C TYR A 242 0.80 13.08 3.97
N LYS A 243 0.07 13.93 4.71
CA LYS A 243 -0.70 15.04 4.15
C LYS A 243 0.13 15.96 3.25
N LYS A 244 1.34 16.34 3.67
CA LYS A 244 2.24 17.21 2.88
C LYS A 244 2.46 16.65 1.48
N TYR A 245 2.77 15.36 1.36
CA TYR A 245 2.97 14.66 0.09
C TYR A 245 1.70 14.66 -0.77
N LEU A 246 0.54 14.39 -0.17
CA LEU A 246 -0.74 14.35 -0.90
C LEU A 246 -1.14 15.69 -1.49
N THR A 247 -0.71 16.79 -0.86
CA THR A 247 -1.00 18.17 -1.31
C THR A 247 0.04 18.76 -2.26
N GLN A 248 1.17 18.06 -2.50
CA GLN A 248 2.14 18.51 -3.48
C GLN A 248 1.55 18.34 -4.89
N GLU A 249 1.27 19.46 -5.55
CA GLU A 249 0.99 19.47 -6.98
C GLU A 249 2.21 18.87 -7.71
N THR A 250 1.98 17.78 -8.44
CA THR A 250 2.94 17.25 -9.40
C THR A 250 3.16 18.34 -10.45
N LYS A 251 4.30 19.04 -10.36
CA LYS A 251 4.75 20.00 -11.37
C LYS A 251 4.95 19.33 -12.72
#